data_AF-A0A0S2TEY5-F1
#
_entry.id   AF-A0A0S2TEY5-F1
#
_cell.length_a   1.000
_cell.length_b   1.000
_cell.length_c   1.000
_cell.angle_alpha   90.00
_cell.angle_beta   90.00
_cell.angle_gamma   90.00
#
_symmetry.space_group_name_H-M   'P 1'
#
loop_
_entity.id
_entity.type
_entity.pdbx_description
1 polymer ?
#
loop_
_entity_poly.entity_id
_entity_poly.type
_entity_poly.pdbx_seq_one_letter_code
_entity_poly.pdbx_strand_id
1 'polypeptide(L)'
;MKLDFDFSDINLQYLLRTRDLARQDPEVVATLQGISVEMAHILTQTTPEELTHITRIKPPLLVPRQEAWWWERILNAIRSGQPGEIDAIVEHVFLITSSKPGGDVS
;
A
#
# COMPACT_ATOMS: atom_id res chain seq x y z
N MET A 1 1.40 12.95 26.54
CA MET A 1 1.28 13.85 25.38
C MET A 1 0.96 12.97 24.18
N LYS A 2 -0.26 13.03 23.63
CA LYS A 2 -0.65 12.24 22.46
C LYS A 2 -0.03 12.94 21.25
N LEU A 3 0.94 12.31 20.56
CA LEU A 3 1.38 12.85 19.27
C LEU A 3 0.20 12.70 18.31
N ASP A 4 -0.42 13.82 17.96
CA ASP A 4 -1.38 13.89 16.87
C ASP A 4 -0.56 13.91 15.57
N PHE A 5 -0.17 12.72 15.11
CA PHE A 5 0.48 12.56 13.82
C PHE A 5 -0.54 12.85 12.72
N ASP A 6 -0.23 13.83 11.86
CA ASP A 6 -1.05 14.18 10.69
C ASP A 6 -0.49 13.48 9.45
N PHE A 7 -1.26 12.53 8.91
CA PHE A 7 -0.91 11.78 7.70
C PHE A 7 -1.62 12.31 6.44
N SER A 8 -2.26 13.48 6.50
CA SER A 8 -3.04 14.03 5.38
C SER A 8 -2.30 14.01 4.04
N ASP A 9 -1.04 14.45 4.04
CA ASP A 9 -0.21 14.55 2.84
C ASP A 9 0.20 13.17 2.33
N ILE A 10 0.54 12.27 3.25
CA ILE A 10 0.91 10.88 2.92
C ILE A 10 -0.30 10.15 2.31
N ASN A 11 -1.49 10.35 2.88
CA ASN A 11 -2.74 9.79 2.37
C ASN A 11 -3.03 10.28 0.94
N LEU A 12 -2.83 11.57 0.67
CA LEU A 12 -3.03 12.15 -0.66
C LEU A 12 -2.02 11.60 -1.68
N GLN A 13 -0.73 11.61 -1.34
CA GLN A 13 0.33 11.08 -2.22
C GLN A 13 0.11 9.60 -2.54
N TYR A 14 -0.31 8.83 -1.53
CA TYR A 14 -0.63 7.43 -1.70
C TYR A 14 -1.76 7.19 -2.69
N LEU A 15 -2.88 7.90 -2.54
CA LEU A 15 -4.03 7.74 -3.43
C LEU A 15 -3.75 8.21 -4.85
N LEU A 16 -3.02 9.32 -5.00
CA LEU A 16 -2.57 9.79 -6.32
C LEU A 16 -1.74 8.73 -7.02
N ARG A 17 -0.76 8.14 -6.32
CA ARG A 17 0.09 7.09 -6.88
C ARG A 17 -0.69 5.82 -7.21
N THR A 18 -1.58 5.40 -6.31
CA THR A 18 -2.43 4.22 -6.50
C THR A 18 -3.36 4.40 -7.72
N ARG A 19 -3.93 5.60 -7.90
CA ARG A 19 -4.71 5.93 -9.10
C ARG A 19 -3.87 5.85 -10.37
N ASP A 20 -2.70 6.48 -10.36
CA ASP A 20 -1.84 6.53 -11.55
C ASP A 20 -1.34 5.13 -11.96
N LEU A 21 -1.22 4.22 -10.98
CA LEU A 21 -1.00 2.80 -11.24
C LEU A 21 -2.25 2.10 -11.77
N ALA A 22 -3.43 2.38 -11.21
CA ALA A 22 -4.70 1.78 -11.66
C ALA A 22 -5.04 2.17 -13.10
N ARG A 23 -4.59 3.34 -13.56
CA ARG A 23 -4.70 3.76 -14.97
C ARG A 23 -3.85 2.92 -15.93
N GLN A 24 -2.81 2.26 -15.43
CA GLN A 24 -1.97 1.36 -16.21
C GLN A 24 -2.52 -0.06 -16.16
N ASP A 25 -2.89 -0.53 -14.97
CA ASP A 25 -3.42 -1.87 -14.74
C ASP A 25 -4.36 -1.88 -13.51
N PRO A 26 -5.69 -1.78 -13.72
CA PRO A 26 -6.65 -1.73 -12.63
C PRO A 26 -6.80 -3.06 -11.90
N GLU A 27 -6.59 -4.21 -12.55
CA GLU A 27 -6.66 -5.54 -11.96
C GLU A 27 -5.53 -5.78 -10.95
N VAL A 28 -4.32 -5.36 -11.29
CA VAL A 28 -3.16 -5.40 -10.37
C VAL A 28 -3.41 -4.51 -9.16
N VAL A 29 -3.93 -3.29 -9.35
CA VAL A 29 -4.25 -2.41 -8.22
C VAL A 29 -5.37 -2.99 -7.36
N ALA A 30 -6.42 -3.55 -7.94
CA ALA A 30 -7.49 -4.20 -7.20
C ALA A 30 -6.95 -5.27 -6.25
N THR A 31 -6.03 -6.11 -6.78
CA THR A 31 -5.37 -7.17 -6.01
C THR A 31 -4.47 -6.61 -4.90
N LEU A 32 -3.62 -5.62 -5.21
CA LEU A 32 -2.69 -5.02 -4.24
C LEU A 32 -3.40 -4.27 -3.11
N GLN A 33 -4.52 -3.64 -3.41
CA GLN A 33 -5.29 -2.84 -2.46
C GLN A 33 -6.35 -3.66 -1.70
N GLY A 34 -6.61 -4.90 -2.11
CA GLY A 34 -7.70 -5.71 -1.57
C GLY A 34 -9.07 -5.10 -1.82
N ILE A 35 -9.25 -4.46 -2.99
CA ILE A 35 -10.52 -3.83 -3.41
C ILE A 35 -11.07 -4.55 -4.65
N SER A 36 -12.33 -4.28 -5.02
CA SER A 36 -12.88 -4.80 -6.27
C SER A 36 -12.26 -4.09 -7.49
N VAL A 37 -12.25 -4.78 -8.64
CA VAL A 37 -11.84 -4.17 -9.92
C VAL A 37 -12.72 -2.97 -10.27
N GLU A 38 -14.00 -3.01 -9.92
CA GLU A 38 -14.92 -1.87 -10.08
C GLU A 38 -14.44 -0.63 -9.28
N MET A 39 -14.01 -0.81 -8.03
CA MET A 39 -13.44 0.28 -7.23
C MET A 39 -12.12 0.80 -7.83
N ALA A 40 -11.28 -0.09 -8.37
CA ALA A 40 -10.07 0.33 -9.07
C ALA A 40 -10.41 1.17 -10.31
N HIS A 41 -11.45 0.81 -11.06
CA HIS A 41 -11.94 1.63 -12.18
C HIS A 41 -12.49 2.99 -11.73
N ILE A 42 -13.28 3.04 -10.65
CA ILE A 42 -13.74 4.32 -10.06
C ILE A 42 -12.54 5.20 -9.71
N LEU A 43 -11.50 4.61 -9.11
CA LEU A 43 -10.28 5.33 -8.77
C LEU A 43 -9.64 5.95 -10.02
N THR A 44 -9.55 5.22 -11.14
CA THR A 44 -8.96 5.75 -12.40
C THR A 44 -9.65 7.01 -12.93
N GLN A 45 -10.97 7.11 -12.69
CA GLN A 45 -11.83 8.21 -13.12
C GLN A 45 -11.79 9.40 -12.15
N THR A 46 -11.31 9.18 -10.93
CA THR A 46 -11.26 10.24 -9.90
C THR A 46 -10.14 11.25 -10.22
N THR A 47 -10.52 12.52 -10.27
CA THR A 47 -9.60 13.63 -10.56
C THR A 47 -8.65 13.89 -9.40
N PRO A 48 -7.49 14.53 -9.63
CA PRO A 48 -6.61 14.94 -8.54
C PRO A 48 -7.30 15.85 -7.53
N GLU A 49 -8.19 16.74 -8.00
CA GLU A 49 -8.93 17.69 -7.17
C GLU A 49 -9.90 16.96 -6.23
N GLU A 50 -10.68 16.00 -6.73
CA GLU A 50 -11.56 15.17 -5.89
C GLU A 50 -10.78 14.39 -4.83
N LEU A 51 -9.60 13.88 -5.16
CA LEU A 51 -8.74 13.17 -4.21
C LEU A 51 -8.23 14.07 -3.07
N THR A 52 -8.17 15.39 -3.24
CA THR A 52 -7.71 16.30 -2.17
C THR A 52 -8.60 16.24 -0.92
N HIS A 53 -9.86 15.83 -1.06
CA HIS A 53 -10.76 15.66 0.08
C HIS A 53 -10.24 14.66 1.12
N ILE A 54 -9.34 13.75 0.73
CA ILE A 54 -8.71 12.80 1.65
C ILE A 54 -7.85 13.47 2.72
N THR A 55 -7.36 14.69 2.48
CA THR A 55 -6.56 15.45 3.46
C THR A 55 -7.32 15.78 4.75
N ARG A 56 -8.65 15.64 4.74
CA ARG A 56 -9.49 15.74 5.94
C ARG A 56 -9.33 14.54 6.88
N ILE A 57 -8.75 13.44 6.39
CA ILE A 57 -8.46 12.23 7.16
C ILE A 57 -7.01 12.31 7.65
N LYS A 58 -6.87 12.61 8.94
CA LYS A 58 -5.57 12.69 9.62
C LYS A 58 -4.94 11.34 9.96
N PRO A 59 -5.71 10.30 10.35
CA PRO A 59 -5.15 8.97 10.57
C PRO A 59 -4.60 8.37 9.27
N PRO A 60 -3.60 7.47 9.33
CA PRO A 60 -3.07 6.83 8.14
C PRO A 60 -4.10 5.87 7.53
N LEU A 61 -4.29 5.96 6.21
CA LEU A 61 -5.16 5.04 5.45
C LEU A 61 -4.51 3.69 5.17
N LEU A 62 -3.18 3.66 5.18
CA LEU A 62 -2.40 2.45 5.16
C LEU A 62 -1.90 2.14 6.55
N VAL A 63 -2.16 0.92 7.02
CA VAL A 63 -1.45 0.41 8.18
C VAL A 63 -0.12 -0.16 7.68
N PRO A 64 1.03 0.43 8.06
CA PRO A 64 2.32 -0.14 7.68
C PRO A 64 2.44 -1.55 8.27
N ARG A 65 3.23 -2.40 7.61
CA ARG A 65 3.75 -3.62 8.24
C ARG A 65 4.37 -3.23 9.57
N GLN A 66 3.89 -3.85 10.65
CA GLN A 66 4.34 -3.51 12.00
C GLN A 66 5.71 -4.13 12.34
N GLU A 67 6.21 -5.00 11.48
CA GLU A 67 7.51 -5.65 11.64
C GLU A 67 8.67 -4.67 11.35
N ALA A 68 9.21 -4.01 12.39
CA ALA A 68 10.33 -3.08 12.26
C ALA A 68 11.56 -3.69 11.56
N TRP A 69 11.84 -4.98 11.81
CA TRP A 69 12.95 -5.70 11.17
C TRP A 69 12.82 -5.75 9.65
N TRP A 70 11.58 -5.77 9.13
CA TRP A 70 11.33 -5.80 7.70
C TRP A 70 11.68 -4.45 7.05
N TRP A 71 11.30 -3.35 7.71
CA TRP A 71 11.63 -1.99 7.24
C TRP A 71 13.13 -1.70 7.28
N GLU A 72 13.82 -2.14 8.33
CA GLU A 72 15.26 -1.99 8.42
C GLU A 72 15.97 -2.72 7.26
N ARG A 73 15.55 -3.96 6.99
CA ARG A 73 16.11 -4.79 5.92
C ARG A 73 15.93 -4.15 4.54
N ILE A 74 14.72 -3.69 4.21
CA ILE A 74 14.44 -3.09 2.89
C ILE A 74 15.15 -1.74 2.71
N LEU A 75 15.19 -0.89 3.73
CA LEU A 75 15.87 0.41 3.66
C LEU A 75 17.39 0.23 3.48
N ASN A 76 18.00 -0.75 4.15
CA ASN A 76 19.40 -1.06 3.98
C ASN A 76 19.71 -1.61 2.58
N ALA A 77 18.85 -2.48 2.04
CA ALA A 77 19.00 -3.02 0.69
C ALA A 77 18.92 -1.92 -0.39
N ILE A 78 17.96 -1.00 -0.25
CA ILE A 78 17.82 0.16 -1.15
C ILE A 78 19.06 1.05 -1.08
N ARG A 79 19.51 1.43 0.13
CA ARG A 79 20.67 2.31 0.30
C ARG A 79 21.97 1.68 -0.19
N SER A 80 22.08 0.37 -0.12
CA SER A 80 23.27 -0.38 -0.53
C SER A 80 23.22 -0.82 -2.00
N GLY A 81 22.13 -0.51 -2.72
CA GLY A 81 21.96 -0.88 -4.13
C GLY A 81 22.01 -2.40 -4.36
N GLN A 82 21.39 -3.20 -3.48
CA GLN A 82 21.39 -4.66 -3.55
C GLN A 82 20.09 -5.19 -4.16
N PRO A 83 19.95 -5.29 -5.49
CA PRO A 83 18.70 -5.68 -6.14
C PRO A 83 18.23 -7.09 -5.75
N GLY A 84 19.14 -8.06 -5.60
CA GLY A 84 18.75 -9.43 -5.22
C GLY A 84 18.16 -9.53 -3.81
N GLU A 85 18.56 -8.63 -2.90
CA GLU A 85 17.98 -8.57 -1.55
C GLU A 85 16.61 -7.89 -1.59
N ILE A 86 16.42 -6.89 -2.45
CA ILE A 86 15.10 -6.28 -2.70
C ILE A 86 14.13 -7.34 -3.23
N ASP A 87 14.54 -8.13 -4.23
CA ASP A 87 13.72 -9.19 -4.82
C ASP A 87 13.34 -10.26 -3.79
N ALA A 88 14.29 -10.71 -2.96
CA ALA A 88 14.04 -11.69 -1.91
C ALA A 88 13.07 -11.17 -0.82
N ILE A 89 13.17 -9.89 -0.46
CA ILE A 89 12.24 -9.27 0.51
C ILE A 89 10.83 -9.17 -0.08
N VAL A 90 10.70 -8.83 -1.37
CA VAL A 90 9.42 -8.74 -2.09
C VAL A 90 8.76 -10.12 -2.20
N GLU A 91 9.52 -11.16 -2.57
CA GLU A 91 9.01 -12.53 -2.65
C GLU A 91 8.49 -13.02 -1.28
N HIS A 92 9.24 -12.75 -0.21
CA HIS A 92 8.83 -13.08 1.15
C HIS A 92 7.51 -12.40 1.57
N VAL A 93 7.26 -11.16 1.10
CA VAL A 93 6.00 -10.45 1.33
C VAL A 93 4.83 -11.17 0.67
N PHE A 94 4.97 -11.60 -0.58
CA PHE A 94 3.92 -12.30 -1.33
C PHE A 94 3.57 -13.65 -0.71
N LEU A 95 4.55 -14.39 -0.18
CA LEU A 95 4.33 -15.67 0.47
C LEU A 95 3.52 -15.54 1.78
N ILE A 96 3.77 -14.49 2.57
CA ILE A 96 3.03 -14.23 3.81
C ILE A 96 1.59 -13.80 3.53
N THR A 97 1.35 -13.00 2.48
CA THR A 97 -0.01 -12.56 2.13
C THR A 97 -0.84 -13.67 1.48
N SER A 98 -0.19 -14.62 0.81
CA SER A 98 -0.84 -15.77 0.16
C SER A 98 -1.13 -16.93 1.11
N SER A 99 -0.65 -16.87 2.36
CA SER A 99 -0.76 -17.96 3.35
C SER A 99 -1.80 -17.73 4.45
N LYS A 100 -2.78 -16.83 4.28
CA LYS A 100 -3.96 -16.84 5.17
C LYS A 100 -4.80 -18.11 4.94
N PRO A 101 -5.27 -18.77 6.01
CA PRO A 101 -5.45 -20.22 6.05
C PRO A 101 -6.84 -20.65 5.58
N GLY A 102 -6.89 -21.76 4.84
CA GLY A 102 -7.97 -22.72 5.01
C GLY A 102 -7.86 -23.32 6.42
N GLY A 103 -8.98 -23.34 7.15
CA GLY A 103 -9.08 -23.96 8.47
C GLY A 103 -10.51 -23.87 8.99
N ASP A 104 -11.16 -25.03 9.03
CA ASP A 104 -12.52 -25.33 9.47
C ASP A 104 -13.01 -24.60 10.73
N VAL A 105 -14.32 -24.33 10.76
CA VAL A 105 -15.10 -24.45 11.99
C VAL A 105 -16.28 -25.38 11.69
N SER A 106 -16.35 -26.41 12.52
CA SER A 106 -17.32 -27.51 12.58
C SER A 106 -18.79 -27.08 12.63
#